data_AF-A0A527YZM2-F1
#
_entry.id   AF-A0A527YZM2-F1
#
_cell.length_a   1.000
_cell.length_b   1.000
_cell.length_c   1.000
_cell.angle_alpha   90.00
_cell.angle_beta   90.00
_cell.angle_gamma   90.00
#
_symmetry.space_group_name_H-M   'P 1'
#
loop_
_entity.id
_entity.type
_entity.pdbx_description
1 polymer ?
#
loop_
_entity_poly.entity_id
_entity_poly.type
_entity_poly.pdbx_seq_one_letter_code
_entity_poly.pdbx_strand_id
1 'polypeptide(L)'
;VKESGQHLLAVVTSILDVSRIEAGAYATEPEPFRFVEAVEMCQSMMSLQAEAKKIDLQAKIAPDAGEINADRRAVQQILINL
;
A
#
# COMPACT_ATOMS: atom_id res chain seq x y z
N VAL A 1 -8.15 -25.50 3.32
CA VAL A 1 -9.25 -25.12 2.40
C VAL A 1 -9.52 -23.61 2.34
N LYS A 2 -9.21 -22.81 3.38
CA LYS A 2 -9.37 -21.33 3.33
C LYS A 2 -8.34 -20.59 2.46
N GLU A 3 -7.10 -21.06 2.42
CA GLU A 3 -5.99 -20.41 1.68
C GLU A 3 -6.23 -20.32 0.17
N SER A 4 -6.63 -21.41 -0.47
CA SER A 4 -6.84 -21.44 -1.92
C SER A 4 -7.92 -20.47 -2.40
N GLY A 5 -8.96 -20.25 -1.60
CA GLY A 5 -10.02 -19.27 -1.89
C GLY A 5 -9.55 -17.82 -1.75
N GLN A 6 -8.72 -17.52 -0.74
CA GLN A 6 -8.10 -16.20 -0.57
C GLN A 6 -7.08 -15.91 -1.68
N HIS A 7 -6.31 -16.90 -2.09
CA HIS A 7 -5.37 -16.77 -3.20
C HIS A 7 -6.09 -16.51 -4.53
N LEU A 8 -7.17 -17.25 -4.83
CA LEU A 8 -7.95 -17.02 -6.06
C LEU A 8 -8.60 -15.63 -6.06
N LEU A 9 -9.13 -15.20 -4.92
CA LEU A 9 -9.73 -13.88 -4.78
C LEU A 9 -8.69 -12.77 -4.98
N ALA A 10 -7.50 -12.91 -4.39
CA ALA A 10 -6.40 -11.96 -4.59
C ALA A 10 -5.99 -11.87 -6.06
N VAL A 11 -5.90 -13.01 -6.78
CA VAL A 11 -5.59 -13.02 -8.21
C VAL A 11 -6.67 -12.32 -9.03
N VAL A 12 -7.95 -12.58 -8.76
CA VAL A 12 -9.07 -11.93 -9.45
C VAL A 12 -9.07 -10.42 -9.18
N THR A 13 -8.87 -10.00 -7.93
CA THR A 13 -8.80 -8.58 -7.56
C THR A 13 -7.66 -7.88 -8.30
N SER A 14 -6.46 -8.46 -8.33
CA SER A 14 -5.31 -7.89 -9.04
C SER A 14 -5.56 -7.75 -10.55
N ILE A 15 -6.22 -8.75 -11.18
CA ILE A 15 -6.56 -8.67 -12.62
C ILE A 15 -7.57 -7.54 -12.87
N LEU A 16 -8.59 -7.38 -12.02
CA LEU A 16 -9.57 -6.31 -12.15
C LEU A 16 -8.96 -4.92 -11.96
N ASP A 17 -8.00 -4.79 -11.05
CA ASP A 17 -7.28 -3.53 -10.83
C ASP A 17 -6.43 -3.15 -12.04
N VAL A 18 -5.71 -4.12 -12.63
CA VAL A 18 -4.96 -3.90 -13.89
C VAL A 18 -5.90 -3.49 -15.03
N SER A 19 -7.02 -4.19 -15.20
CA SER A 19 -8.00 -3.86 -16.25
C SER A 19 -8.59 -2.44 -16.08
N ARG A 20 -8.82 -1.98 -14.84
CA ARG A 20 -9.27 -0.59 -14.58
C ARG A 20 -8.20 0.44 -14.93
N ILE A 21 -6.95 0.17 -14.61
CA ILE A 21 -5.82 1.05 -14.93
C ILE A 21 -5.66 1.15 -16.47
N GLU A 22 -5.65 0.02 -17.17
CA GLU A 22 -5.49 -0.03 -18.64
C GLU A 22 -6.66 0.63 -19.39
N ALA A 23 -7.87 0.55 -18.85
CA ALA A 23 -9.05 1.22 -19.41
C ALA A 23 -9.10 2.73 -19.11
N GLY A 24 -8.14 3.29 -18.36
CA GLY A 24 -8.18 4.68 -17.88
C GLY A 24 -9.31 4.97 -16.89
N ALA A 25 -9.95 3.91 -16.35
CA ALA A 25 -11.07 3.99 -15.42
C ALA A 25 -10.62 4.04 -13.95
N TYR A 26 -9.32 3.87 -13.69
CA TYR A 26 -8.75 4.10 -12.37
C TYR A 26 -8.62 5.62 -12.14
N ALA A 27 -9.66 6.20 -11.57
CA ALA A 27 -9.63 7.58 -11.14
C ALA A 27 -8.79 7.67 -9.86
N THR A 28 -7.55 8.16 -9.99
CA THR A 28 -6.79 8.61 -8.82
C THR A 28 -7.49 9.82 -8.23
N GLU A 29 -7.56 9.91 -6.91
CA GLU A 29 -8.06 11.07 -6.18
C GLU A 29 -6.89 11.74 -5.46
N PRO A 30 -6.13 12.66 -6.11
CA PRO A 30 -5.00 13.29 -5.47
C PRO A 30 -5.47 14.27 -4.40
N GLU A 31 -4.92 14.11 -3.21
CA GLU A 31 -5.11 15.04 -2.10
C GLU A 31 -3.75 15.40 -1.48
N PRO A 32 -3.60 16.60 -0.89
CA PRO A 32 -2.40 16.93 -0.12
C PRO A 32 -2.37 16.12 1.17
N PHE A 33 -1.25 15.45 1.42
CA PHE A 33 -1.00 14.76 2.68
C PHE A 33 0.48 14.69 3.05
N ARG A 34 0.77 14.54 4.35
CA ARG A 34 2.14 14.30 4.82
C ARG A 34 2.57 12.88 4.49
N PHE A 35 3.62 12.72 3.69
CA PHE A 35 4.10 11.40 3.26
C PHE A 35 4.41 10.47 4.44
N VAL A 36 4.92 11.04 5.53
CA VAL A 36 5.20 10.33 6.79
C VAL A 36 3.98 9.55 7.31
N GLU A 37 2.78 10.13 7.26
CA GLU A 37 1.56 9.48 7.75
C GLU A 37 1.23 8.20 6.98
N ALA A 38 1.45 8.21 5.66
CA ALA A 38 1.23 7.01 4.84
C ALA A 38 2.22 5.89 5.22
N VAL A 39 3.49 6.25 5.45
CA VAL A 39 4.53 5.29 5.83
C VAL A 39 4.31 4.74 7.25
N GLU A 40 3.92 5.57 8.20
CA GLU A 40 3.60 5.15 9.58
C GLU A 40 2.42 4.17 9.62
N MET A 41 1.40 4.41 8.79
CA MET A 41 0.26 3.49 8.66
C MET A 41 0.69 2.13 8.08
N CYS A 42 1.52 2.12 7.03
CA CYS A 42 2.06 0.89 6.45
C CYS A 42 2.93 0.11 7.46
N GLN A 43 3.83 0.80 8.17
CA GLN A 43 4.63 0.17 9.24
C GLN A 43 3.75 -0.45 10.33
N SER A 44 2.73 0.28 10.78
CA SER A 44 1.78 -0.22 11.79
C SER A 44 1.08 -1.49 11.31
N MET A 45 0.63 -1.52 10.05
CA MET A 45 -0.03 -2.69 9.46
C MET A 45 0.89 -3.91 9.34
N MET A 46 2.15 -3.70 8.99
CA MET A 46 3.13 -4.77 8.76
C MET A 46 3.86 -5.21 10.03
N SER A 47 3.79 -4.42 11.11
CA SER A 47 4.52 -4.63 12.38
C SER A 47 4.37 -6.05 12.94
N LEU A 48 3.12 -6.52 13.07
CA LEU A 48 2.82 -7.85 13.61
C LEU A 48 3.39 -8.97 12.72
N GLN A 49 3.34 -8.80 11.40
CA GLN A 49 3.88 -9.78 10.46
C GLN A 49 5.41 -9.79 10.46
N ALA A 50 6.02 -8.60 10.56
CA ALA A 50 7.47 -8.45 10.67
C ALA A 50 7.98 -9.08 11.96
N GLU A 51 7.33 -8.81 13.11
CA GLU A 51 7.65 -9.41 14.41
C GLU A 51 7.53 -10.93 14.37
N ALA A 52 6.41 -11.47 13.86
CA ALA A 52 6.18 -12.90 13.75
C ALA A 52 7.24 -13.61 12.89
N LYS A 53 7.76 -12.92 11.86
CA LYS A 53 8.82 -13.42 10.97
C LYS A 53 10.23 -13.05 11.43
N LYS A 54 10.38 -12.34 12.56
CA LYS A 54 11.65 -11.80 13.07
C LYS A 54 12.40 -10.94 12.04
N ILE A 55 11.65 -10.17 11.26
CA ILE A 55 12.17 -9.22 10.27
C ILE A 55 12.20 -7.84 10.92
N ASP A 56 13.33 -7.16 10.80
CA ASP A 56 13.46 -5.76 11.20
C ASP A 56 12.95 -4.86 10.06
N LEU A 57 11.82 -4.19 10.27
CA LEU A 57 11.20 -3.28 9.32
C LEU A 57 11.51 -1.83 9.74
N GLN A 58 12.31 -1.14 8.94
CA GLN A 58 12.70 0.25 9.21
C GLN A 58 12.25 1.19 8.09
N ALA A 59 11.70 2.34 8.44
CA ALA A 59 11.53 3.46 7.52
C ALA A 59 12.46 4.62 7.90
N LYS A 60 13.22 5.13 6.92
CA LYS A 60 14.05 6.33 7.07
C LYS A 60 13.50 7.43 6.19
N ILE A 61 12.85 8.40 6.82
CA ILE A 61 12.23 9.52 6.15
C ILE A 61 12.95 10.79 6.60
N ALA A 62 13.23 11.68 5.65
CA ALA A 62 13.85 12.95 5.98
C ALA A 62 12.91 13.79 6.87
N PRO A 63 13.40 14.50 7.90
CA PRO A 63 12.55 15.29 8.80
C PRO A 63 11.75 16.39 8.10
N ASP A 64 12.25 16.85 6.95
CA ASP A 64 11.68 17.84 6.05
C ASP A 64 10.86 17.21 4.92
N ALA A 65 10.58 15.91 4.97
CA ALA A 65 9.59 15.28 4.10
C ALA A 65 8.22 15.89 4.38
N GLY A 66 7.90 16.91 3.59
CA GLY A 66 6.69 17.71 3.70
C GLY A 66 5.45 17.00 3.18
N GLU A 67 4.52 17.82 2.70
CA GLU A 67 3.30 17.35 2.06
C GLU A 67 3.56 16.99 0.60
N ILE A 68 2.88 15.96 0.14
CA ILE A 68 2.81 15.57 -1.27
C ILE A 68 1.36 15.62 -1.72
N ASN A 69 1.13 15.89 -3.01
CA ASN A 69 -0.20 15.83 -3.62
C ASN A 69 -0.32 14.54 -4.44
N ALA A 70 -0.94 13.51 -3.88
CA ALA A 70 -1.05 12.19 -4.48
C ALA A 70 -2.30 11.45 -3.97
N ASP A 71 -2.65 10.34 -4.61
CA ASP A 71 -3.68 9.45 -4.08
C ASP A 71 -3.10 8.66 -2.89
N ARG A 72 -3.57 8.99 -1.68
CA ARG A 72 -3.08 8.39 -0.44
C ARG A 72 -3.25 6.87 -0.42
N ARG A 73 -4.36 6.35 -0.95
CA ARG A 73 -4.66 4.90 -0.95
C ARG A 73 -3.73 4.17 -1.91
N ALA A 74 -3.51 4.74 -3.09
CA ALA A 74 -2.59 4.18 -4.07
C ALA A 74 -1.16 4.14 -3.51
N VAL A 75 -0.70 5.22 -2.86
CA VAL A 75 0.63 5.27 -2.22
C VAL A 75 0.78 4.20 -1.14
N GLN A 76 -0.21 4.03 -0.27
CA GLN A 76 -0.18 2.98 0.76
C GLN A 76 -0.11 1.58 0.15
N GLN A 77 -0.88 1.32 -0.90
CA GLN A 77 -0.87 0.04 -1.58
C GLN A 77 0.48 -0.25 -2.25
N ILE A 78 1.10 0.77 -2.85
CA ILE A 78 2.46 0.67 -3.37
C ILE A 78 3.42 0.28 -2.26
N LEU A 79 3.41 1.00 -1.12
CA LEU A 79 4.30 0.74 0.00
C LEU A 79 4.15 -0.66 0.61
N ILE A 80 2.91 -1.18 0.71
CA ILE A 80 2.64 -2.53 1.21
C ILE A 80 3.16 -3.62 0.26
N ASN A 81 3.22 -3.32 -1.03
CA ASN A 81 3.63 -4.27 -2.07
C ASN A 81 5.15 -4.28 -2.34
N LEU A 82 5.92 -3.37 -1.74
CA LEU A 82 7.40 -3.37 -1.80
C LEU A 82 8.00 -4.46 -0.91
#